data_AF-A0A9P6L0I2-F1
#
_entry.id   AF-A0A9P6L0I2-F1
#
_cell.length_a   1.000
_cell.length_b   1.000
_cell.length_c   1.000
_cell.angle_alpha   90.00
_cell.angle_beta   90.00
_cell.angle_gamma   90.00
#
_symmetry.space_group_name_H-M   'P 1'
#
loop_
_entity.id
_entity.type
_entity.pdbx_description
1 polymer ?
#
loop_
_entity_poly.entity_id
_entity_poly.type
_entity_poly.pdbx_seq_one_letter_code
_entity_poly.pdbx_strand_id
1 'polypeptide(L)'
;MEQTIIHRDGYPLYKRVRSASYAVREYEVTNANVVPYNNYLLKKYNCHINVEVCTSVKYIFKNIYKGYDCSDVCVVDNNEIEQYINFRYISAPEAVWTFHEFKIHNKSHSIVRLSVHLTRGQMIVFEEGREQDAITNSDVQCTQLLAWFKINEDDLETKHYFYNGIPLHYVFSKENGRKSGDNQQR
;
A
#
# COMPACT_ATOMS: atom_id res chain seq x y z
N MET A 1 -11.26 1.00 32.84
CA MET A 1 -10.20 2.03 32.75
C MET A 1 -10.84 3.40 32.97
N GLU A 2 -10.17 4.31 33.68
CA GLU A 2 -10.71 5.62 34.03
C GLU A 2 -10.45 6.73 32.99
N GLN A 3 -9.50 6.52 32.08
CA GLN A 3 -9.14 7.48 31.01
C GLN A 3 -8.63 6.76 29.76
N THR A 4 -8.69 7.44 28.61
CA THR A 4 -8.11 6.96 27.35
C THR A 4 -6.60 7.17 27.41
N ILE A 5 -5.83 6.12 27.13
CA ILE A 5 -4.35 6.17 27.14
C ILE A 5 -3.81 5.74 25.79
N ILE A 6 -2.71 6.35 25.34
CA ILE A 6 -1.98 5.90 24.15
C ILE A 6 -1.07 4.76 24.58
N HIS A 7 -1.28 3.57 24.00
CA HIS A 7 -0.46 2.39 24.31
C HIS A 7 0.88 2.42 23.53
N ARG A 8 1.87 1.66 23.99
CA ARG A 8 3.25 1.68 23.43
C ARG A 8 3.33 1.22 21.97
N ASP A 9 2.35 0.43 21.52
CA ASP A 9 2.20 0.00 20.13
C ASP A 9 1.54 1.06 19.22
N GLY A 10 1.20 2.23 19.77
CA GLY A 10 0.60 3.34 19.06
C GLY A 10 -0.92 3.25 18.90
N TYR A 11 -1.57 2.25 19.49
CA TYR A 11 -3.04 2.14 19.49
C TYR A 11 -3.63 2.80 20.75
N PRO A 12 -4.71 3.60 20.63
CA PRO A 12 -5.39 4.15 21.79
C PRO A 12 -6.19 3.07 22.53
N LEU A 13 -5.95 2.94 23.83
CA LEU A 13 -6.80 2.17 24.74
C LEU A 13 -7.87 3.12 25.28
N TYR A 14 -9.05 3.08 24.65
CA TYR A 14 -10.16 3.95 25.02
C TYR A 14 -10.71 3.65 26.41
N LYS A 15 -11.06 4.72 27.15
CA LYS A 15 -11.90 4.62 28.35
C LYS A 15 -13.21 3.95 27.97
N ARG A 16 -13.49 2.79 28.58
CA ARG A 16 -14.74 2.05 28.41
C ARG A 16 -15.44 1.97 29.77
N VAL A 17 -16.59 2.63 29.87
CA VAL A 17 -17.48 2.55 31.03
C VAL A 17 -18.47 1.42 30.77
N ARG A 18 -18.65 0.53 31.75
CA ARG A 18 -19.71 -0.50 31.73
C ARG A 18 -20.89 0.03 32.54
N SER A 19 -21.81 0.72 31.87
CA SER A 19 -23.00 1.29 32.51
C SER A 19 -24.29 0.60 32.10
N ALA A 20 -24.27 -0.16 31.00
CA ALA A 20 -25.44 -0.88 30.51
C ALA A 20 -25.02 -2.19 29.85
N SER A 21 -25.81 -3.23 30.05
CA SER A 21 -25.69 -4.52 29.37
C SER A 21 -26.97 -4.84 28.60
N TYR A 22 -26.78 -5.50 27.45
CA TYR A 22 -27.82 -5.86 26.50
C TYR A 22 -27.54 -7.27 25.98
N ALA A 23 -28.55 -8.13 25.95
CA ALA A 23 -28.43 -9.43 25.30
C ALA A 23 -28.48 -9.25 23.78
N VAL A 24 -27.41 -9.61 23.08
CA VAL A 24 -27.33 -9.62 21.62
C VAL A 24 -27.05 -11.07 21.20
N ARG A 25 -28.07 -11.73 20.64
CA ARG A 25 -28.07 -13.18 20.38
C ARG A 25 -27.81 -13.95 21.69
N GLU A 26 -26.82 -14.83 21.72
CA GLU A 26 -26.43 -15.63 22.89
C GLU A 26 -25.39 -14.92 23.79
N TYR A 27 -25.02 -13.67 23.48
CA TYR A 27 -23.96 -12.96 24.18
C TYR A 27 -24.50 -11.74 24.92
N GLU A 28 -24.04 -11.56 26.16
CA GLU A 28 -24.25 -10.31 26.89
C GLU A 28 -23.22 -9.28 26.42
N VAL A 29 -23.70 -8.22 25.79
CA VAL A 29 -22.90 -7.13 25.24
C VAL A 29 -23.09 -5.90 26.12
N THR A 30 -21.99 -5.28 26.53
CA THR A 30 -22.03 -4.04 27.29
C THR A 30 -21.72 -2.85 26.41
N ASN A 31 -22.02 -1.64 26.86
CA ASN A 31 -21.54 -0.43 26.18
C ASN A 31 -20.00 -0.33 26.09
N ALA A 32 -19.25 -1.14 26.85
CA ALA A 32 -17.82 -1.29 26.68
C ALA A 32 -17.42 -2.07 25.42
N ASN A 33 -18.34 -2.79 24.77
CA ASN A 33 -18.07 -3.51 23.52
C ASN A 33 -18.29 -2.62 22.28
N VAL A 34 -18.99 -1.48 22.45
CA VAL A 34 -19.26 -0.54 21.36
C VAL A 34 -18.05 0.37 21.15
N VAL A 35 -17.67 0.58 19.89
CA VAL A 35 -16.62 1.53 19.53
C VAL A 35 -17.07 2.94 19.93
N PRO A 36 -16.24 3.73 20.64
CA PRO A 36 -16.57 5.10 21.00
C PRO A 36 -17.04 5.91 19.79
N TYR A 37 -18.06 6.73 19.98
CA TYR A 37 -18.64 7.55 18.91
C TYR A 37 -18.76 9.01 19.33
N ASN A 38 -18.76 9.89 18.35
CA ASN A 38 -19.04 11.30 18.56
C ASN A 38 -20.56 11.54 18.44
N ASN A 39 -21.20 11.99 19.53
CA ASN A 39 -22.65 12.19 19.59
C ASN A 39 -23.16 13.23 18.58
N TYR A 40 -22.39 14.29 18.33
CA TYR A 40 -22.74 15.30 17.33
C TYR A 40 -22.75 14.69 15.92
N LEU A 41 -21.70 13.93 15.57
CA LEU A 41 -21.60 13.31 14.25
C LEU A 41 -22.64 12.22 14.04
N LEU A 42 -22.88 11.37 15.05
CA LEU A 42 -23.93 10.36 15.02
C LEU A 42 -25.29 11.00 14.71
N LYS A 43 -25.66 12.07 15.43
CA LYS A 43 -26.94 12.76 15.22
C LYS A 43 -27.01 13.48 13.89
N LYS A 44 -25.91 14.10 13.45
CA LYS A 44 -25.86 14.88 12.21
C LYS A 44 -26.01 14.00 10.96
N TYR A 45 -25.39 12.83 10.96
CA TYR A 45 -25.33 11.94 9.78
C TYR A 45 -26.16 10.67 9.92
N ASN A 46 -26.81 10.46 11.07
CA ASN A 46 -27.59 9.27 11.39
C ASN A 46 -26.82 7.95 11.15
N CYS A 47 -25.50 7.97 11.37
CA CYS A 47 -24.63 6.82 11.17
C CYS A 47 -23.51 6.79 12.22
N HIS A 48 -23.05 5.60 12.58
CA HIS A 48 -21.94 5.44 13.52
C HIS A 48 -20.62 5.79 12.81
N ILE A 49 -20.02 6.93 13.18
CA ILE A 49 -18.76 7.41 12.62
C ILE A 49 -17.65 7.16 13.64
N ASN A 50 -16.69 6.32 13.27
CA ASN A 50 -15.45 6.14 14.02
C ASN A 50 -14.56 7.37 13.85
N VAL A 51 -14.16 8.02 14.95
CA VAL A 51 -13.27 9.18 14.95
C VAL A 51 -12.01 8.81 15.71
N GLU A 52 -10.89 8.77 15.00
CA GLU A 52 -9.58 8.43 15.57
C GLU A 52 -8.67 9.65 15.53
N VAL A 53 -8.05 9.97 16.68
CA VAL A 53 -6.97 10.96 16.71
C VAL A 53 -5.70 10.26 16.27
N CYS A 54 -5.29 10.54 15.04
CA CYS A 54 -4.13 9.95 14.44
C CYS A 54 -2.88 10.82 14.68
N THR A 55 -1.94 10.34 15.49
CA THR A 55 -0.64 11.01 15.70
C THR A 55 0.45 10.51 14.76
N SER A 56 0.23 9.42 14.02
CA SER A 56 1.24 8.81 13.14
C SER A 56 0.78 8.76 11.68
N VAL A 57 1.64 9.28 10.80
CA VAL A 57 1.38 9.39 9.35
C VAL A 57 1.04 8.03 8.71
N LYS A 58 1.51 6.92 9.31
CA LYS A 58 1.22 5.54 8.90
C LYS A 58 -0.28 5.25 8.75
N TYR A 59 -1.13 5.79 9.62
CA TYR A 59 -2.57 5.51 9.60
C TYR A 59 -3.31 6.27 8.50
N ILE A 60 -2.89 7.50 8.22
CA ILE A 60 -3.44 8.29 7.11
C ILE A 60 -3.15 7.54 5.80
N PHE A 61 -1.90 7.14 5.60
CA PHE A 61 -1.51 6.36 4.43
C PHE A 61 -2.18 4.98 4.39
N LYS A 62 -2.34 4.29 5.52
CA LYS A 62 -3.06 3.01 5.57
C LYS A 62 -4.50 3.16 5.07
N ASN A 63 -5.19 4.23 5.43
CA ASN A 63 -6.57 4.45 4.99
C ASN A 63 -6.65 4.90 3.52
N ILE A 64 -5.72 5.73 3.06
CA ILE A 64 -5.63 6.15 1.65
C ILE A 64 -5.24 4.98 0.74
N TYR A 65 -4.33 4.11 1.19
CA TYR A 65 -3.80 2.98 0.43
C TYR A 65 -4.43 1.65 0.81
N LYS A 66 -5.56 1.63 1.55
CA LYS A 66 -6.24 0.39 1.92
C LYS A 66 -6.83 -0.36 0.72
N GLY A 67 -6.61 0.16 -0.49
CA GLY A 67 -7.23 -0.29 -1.71
C GLY A 67 -8.59 0.37 -1.87
N TYR A 68 -9.07 0.37 -3.11
CA TYR A 68 -10.48 0.63 -3.37
C TYR A 68 -11.27 -0.56 -2.85
N ASP A 69 -12.48 -0.33 -2.35
CA ASP A 69 -13.39 -1.43 -2.06
C ASP A 69 -13.66 -2.15 -3.39
N CYS A 70 -13.05 -3.33 -3.58
CA CYS A 70 -13.46 -4.23 -4.65
C CYS A 70 -14.79 -4.83 -4.22
N SER A 71 -15.84 -4.51 -4.96
CA SER A 71 -17.16 -5.11 -4.73
C SER A 71 -17.33 -6.31 -5.66
N ASP A 72 -17.53 -7.48 -5.08
CA ASP A 72 -17.97 -8.65 -5.84
C ASP A 72 -19.48 -8.53 -6.08
N VAL A 73 -19.88 -8.40 -7.35
CA VAL A 73 -21.30 -8.26 -7.75
C VAL A 73 -21.66 -9.45 -8.64
N CYS A 74 -22.62 -10.26 -8.18
CA CYS A 74 -23.17 -11.37 -8.97
C CYS A 74 -24.23 -10.84 -9.94
N VAL A 75 -24.04 -11.02 -11.24
CA VAL A 75 -24.93 -10.50 -12.30
C VAL A 75 -25.86 -11.58 -12.87
N VAL A 76 -25.51 -12.87 -12.81
CA VAL A 76 -26.34 -13.97 -13.33
C VAL A 76 -26.20 -15.24 -12.47
N ASP A 77 -27.35 -15.84 -12.13
CA ASP A 77 -27.46 -17.16 -11.51
C ASP A 77 -27.25 -18.22 -12.60
N ASN A 78 -26.07 -18.86 -12.68
CA ASN A 78 -25.81 -20.22 -13.25
C ASN A 78 -24.40 -20.46 -13.88
N ASN A 79 -23.38 -19.64 -13.64
CA ASN A 79 -22.00 -19.99 -14.08
C ASN A 79 -20.91 -19.37 -13.20
N GLU A 80 -20.16 -20.21 -12.45
CA GLU A 80 -19.15 -19.79 -11.46
C GLU A 80 -17.99 -18.97 -12.05
N ILE A 81 -17.66 -19.18 -13.33
CA ILE A 81 -16.57 -18.46 -14.04
C ILE A 81 -17.06 -17.10 -14.59
N GLU A 82 -18.34 -16.98 -14.94
CA GLU A 82 -18.94 -15.71 -15.39
C GLU A 82 -19.51 -14.88 -14.21
N GLN A 83 -19.44 -15.42 -12.98
CA GLN A 83 -19.99 -14.82 -11.76
C GLN A 83 -19.15 -13.69 -11.17
N TYR A 84 -17.87 -13.57 -11.54
CA TYR A 84 -16.95 -12.63 -10.90
C TYR A 84 -16.44 -11.61 -11.92
N ILE A 85 -17.12 -10.47 -11.99
CA ILE A 85 -16.55 -9.29 -12.63
C ILE A 85 -15.91 -8.45 -11.53
N ASN A 86 -14.59 -8.34 -11.55
CA ASN A 86 -13.85 -7.50 -10.62
C ASN A 86 -14.08 -6.03 -11.00
N PHE A 87 -14.98 -5.36 -10.28
CA PHE A 87 -15.21 -3.93 -10.45
C PHE A 87 -14.50 -3.15 -9.37
N ARG A 88 -13.82 -2.07 -9.79
CA ARG A 88 -13.29 -1.07 -8.88
C ARG A 88 -14.39 -0.09 -8.53
N TYR A 89 -14.79 -0.03 -7.25
CA TYR A 89 -15.64 1.04 -6.76
C TYR A 89 -14.91 2.38 -6.84
N ILE A 90 -15.52 3.35 -7.53
CA ILE A 90 -15.09 4.75 -7.53
C ILE A 90 -16.17 5.54 -6.78
N SER A 91 -15.77 6.18 -5.69
CA SER A 91 -16.71 7.00 -4.91
C SER A 91 -17.23 8.19 -5.72
N ALA A 92 -18.44 8.67 -5.45
CA ALA A 92 -19.01 9.85 -6.11
C ALA A 92 -18.05 11.07 -6.19
N PRO A 93 -17.32 11.46 -5.12
CA PRO A 93 -16.36 12.55 -5.22
C PRO A 93 -15.15 12.21 -6.11
N GLU A 94 -14.63 10.98 -6.06
CA GLU A 94 -13.52 10.55 -6.92
C GLU A 94 -13.91 10.51 -8.41
N ALA A 95 -15.16 10.11 -8.71
CA ALA A 95 -15.70 10.10 -10.06
C ALA A 95 -15.79 11.51 -10.66
N VAL A 96 -16.29 12.49 -9.89
CA VAL A 96 -16.31 13.91 -10.31
C VAL A 96 -14.89 14.44 -10.52
N TRP A 97 -13.96 14.11 -9.61
CA TRP A 97 -12.56 14.51 -9.72
C TRP A 97 -11.89 13.96 -10.99
N THR A 98 -12.19 12.70 -11.31
CA THR A 98 -11.68 12.02 -12.50
C THR A 98 -12.33 12.57 -13.77
N PHE A 99 -13.64 12.82 -13.75
CA PHE A 99 -14.39 13.41 -14.86
C PHE A 99 -13.85 14.80 -15.25
N HIS A 100 -13.37 15.55 -14.27
CA HIS A 100 -12.72 16.85 -14.48
C HIS A 100 -11.21 16.76 -14.72
N GLU A 101 -10.64 15.55 -14.89
CA GLU A 101 -9.21 15.30 -15.10
C GLU A 101 -8.30 15.95 -14.04
N PHE A 102 -8.81 16.14 -12.84
CA PHE A 102 -8.02 16.72 -11.76
C PHE A 102 -6.97 15.72 -11.28
N LYS A 103 -5.78 16.23 -10.94
CA LYS A 103 -4.72 15.41 -10.38
C LYS A 103 -5.18 14.83 -9.04
N ILE A 104 -5.40 13.51 -9.01
CA ILE A 104 -5.82 12.75 -7.82
C ILE A 104 -4.72 12.73 -6.76
N HIS A 105 -3.47 12.73 -7.18
CA HIS A 105 -2.32 12.79 -6.29
C HIS A 105 -1.26 13.72 -6.87
N ASN A 106 -0.57 14.44 -6.01
CA ASN A 106 0.66 15.14 -6.35
C ASN A 106 1.81 14.49 -5.59
N LYS A 107 2.88 14.10 -6.29
CA LYS A 107 4.08 13.51 -5.70
C LYS A 107 5.20 14.51 -5.87
N SER A 108 5.76 14.99 -4.76
CA SER A 108 6.94 15.86 -4.81
C SER A 108 8.20 15.08 -5.22
N HIS A 109 8.24 13.77 -4.94
CA HIS A 109 9.40 12.92 -5.22
C HIS A 109 8.96 11.57 -5.78
N SER A 110 9.79 11.00 -6.65
CA SER A 110 9.64 9.62 -7.12
C SER A 110 10.12 8.66 -6.04
N ILE A 111 9.31 7.65 -5.72
CA ILE A 111 9.70 6.58 -4.80
C ILE A 111 10.12 5.38 -5.65
N VAL A 112 11.39 5.02 -5.57
CA VAL A 112 11.94 3.84 -6.24
C VAL A 112 12.23 2.76 -5.20
N ARG A 113 11.68 1.57 -5.40
CA ARG A 113 11.99 0.40 -4.56
C ARG A 113 13.26 -0.26 -5.09
N LEU A 114 14.33 -0.17 -4.30
CA LEU A 114 15.60 -0.82 -4.62
C LEU A 114 15.54 -2.31 -4.28
N SER A 115 15.93 -3.16 -5.24
CA SER A 115 16.08 -4.59 -5.01
C SER A 115 17.28 -4.85 -4.11
N VAL A 116 17.11 -5.59 -3.02
CA VAL A 116 18.20 -6.08 -2.17
C VAL A 116 18.04 -7.58 -2.02
N HIS A 117 19.10 -8.34 -2.31
CA HIS A 117 19.12 -9.78 -2.22
C HIS A 117 20.55 -10.28 -1.99
N LEU A 118 20.67 -11.53 -1.50
CA LEU A 118 21.96 -12.21 -1.39
C LEU A 118 22.45 -12.69 -2.77
N THR A 119 23.69 -13.17 -2.82
CA THR A 119 24.26 -13.84 -3.98
C THR A 119 23.38 -15.02 -4.39
N ARG A 120 22.94 -15.05 -5.66
CA ARG A 120 21.96 -16.02 -6.21
C ARG A 120 20.58 -16.05 -5.51
N GLY A 121 20.28 -15.07 -4.66
CA GLY A 121 18.98 -14.92 -3.99
C GLY A 121 18.01 -13.99 -4.73
N GLN A 122 18.15 -13.86 -6.05
CA GLN A 122 17.33 -12.96 -6.86
C GLN A 122 15.88 -13.46 -6.89
N MET A 123 14.93 -12.53 -6.92
CA MET A 123 13.52 -12.88 -7.08
C MET A 123 13.28 -13.28 -8.54
N ILE A 124 12.76 -14.49 -8.74
CA ILE A 124 12.33 -15.01 -10.04
C ILE A 124 10.81 -15.16 -9.97
N VAL A 125 10.12 -14.65 -10.98
CA VAL A 125 8.67 -14.80 -11.13
C VAL A 125 8.42 -15.93 -12.11
N PHE A 126 7.65 -16.94 -11.68
CA PHE A 126 7.19 -18.01 -12.56
C PHE A 126 5.82 -17.65 -13.10
N GLU A 127 5.67 -17.73 -14.43
CA GLU A 127 4.39 -17.66 -15.12
C GLU A 127 4.05 -19.08 -15.57
N GLU A 128 2.79 -19.48 -15.38
CA GLU A 128 2.31 -20.82 -15.76
C GLU A 128 2.55 -21.08 -17.25
N GLY A 129 3.23 -22.19 -17.56
CA GLY A 129 3.63 -22.56 -18.93
C GLY A 129 4.89 -21.85 -19.46
N ARG A 130 5.56 -21.02 -18.66
CA ARG A 130 6.86 -20.37 -18.98
C ARG A 130 7.91 -20.61 -17.90
N GLU A 131 7.82 -21.72 -17.18
CA GLU A 131 8.71 -22.01 -16.06
C GLU A 131 10.16 -22.20 -16.52
N GLN A 132 10.35 -22.82 -17.69
CA GLN A 132 11.68 -22.99 -18.31
C GLN A 132 12.33 -21.64 -18.63
N ASP A 133 11.55 -20.71 -19.20
CA ASP A 133 12.00 -19.36 -19.55
C ASP A 133 12.36 -18.56 -18.30
N ALA A 134 11.61 -18.72 -17.20
CA ALA A 134 11.90 -18.04 -15.94
C ALA A 134 13.27 -18.47 -15.38
N ILE A 135 13.62 -19.75 -15.50
CA ILE A 135 14.92 -20.29 -15.08
C ILE A 135 16.03 -19.77 -16.00
N THR A 136 15.87 -19.88 -17.32
CA THR A 136 16.89 -19.39 -18.27
C THR A 136 17.10 -17.88 -18.17
N ASN A 137 16.02 -17.12 -18.00
CA ASN A 137 16.09 -15.68 -17.84
C ASN A 137 16.66 -15.28 -16.47
N SER A 138 16.57 -16.10 -15.43
CA SER A 138 17.11 -15.75 -14.12
C SER A 138 18.63 -15.50 -14.12
N ASP A 139 19.37 -16.25 -14.94
CA ASP A 139 20.82 -16.07 -15.09
C ASP A 139 21.18 -14.83 -15.93
N VAL A 140 20.24 -14.36 -16.76
CA VAL A 140 20.40 -13.20 -17.66
C VAL A 140 19.85 -11.90 -17.04
N GLN A 141 18.86 -12.01 -16.14
CA GLN A 141 18.18 -10.87 -15.52
C GLN A 141 19.16 -10.10 -14.63
N CYS A 142 19.54 -8.92 -15.10
CA CYS A 142 20.32 -8.00 -14.28
C CYS A 142 19.36 -7.24 -13.36
N THR A 143 19.46 -7.46 -12.04
CA THR A 143 18.71 -6.66 -11.06
C THR A 143 19.34 -5.27 -10.91
N GLN A 144 18.61 -4.32 -10.32
CA GLN A 144 19.15 -2.98 -10.03
C GLN A 144 20.41 -3.02 -9.16
N LEU A 145 20.52 -4.04 -8.30
CA LEU A 145 21.67 -4.26 -7.42
C LEU A 145 22.87 -4.79 -8.19
N LEU A 146 22.67 -5.78 -9.06
CA LEU A 146 23.74 -6.28 -9.93
C LEU A 146 24.23 -5.21 -10.89
N ALA A 147 23.33 -4.43 -11.47
CA ALA A 147 23.69 -3.30 -12.33
C ALA A 147 24.48 -2.24 -11.57
N TRP A 148 24.21 -2.05 -10.27
CA TRP A 148 25.02 -1.18 -9.41
C TRP A 148 26.43 -1.73 -9.18
N PHE A 149 26.57 -3.03 -8.90
CA PHE A 149 27.90 -3.63 -8.78
C PHE A 149 28.72 -3.49 -10.07
N LYS A 150 28.11 -3.74 -11.23
CA LYS A 150 28.77 -3.57 -12.53
C LYS A 150 29.24 -2.13 -12.76
N ILE A 151 28.35 -1.15 -12.59
CA ILE A 151 28.73 0.26 -12.82
C ILE A 151 29.72 0.80 -11.77
N ASN A 152 29.75 0.22 -10.57
CA ASN A 152 30.78 0.53 -9.58
C ASN A 152 32.16 0.01 -9.97
N GLU A 153 32.24 -1.03 -10.81
CA GLU A 153 33.52 -1.51 -11.36
C GLU A 153 33.99 -0.58 -12.48
N ASP A 154 33.08 -0.17 -13.36
CA ASP A 154 33.38 0.58 -14.59
C ASP A 154 33.54 2.10 -14.40
N ASP A 155 32.70 2.73 -13.57
CA ASP A 155 32.67 4.19 -13.37
C ASP A 155 33.31 4.57 -12.03
N LEU A 156 34.13 5.63 -12.03
CA LEU A 156 34.75 6.16 -10.81
C LEU A 156 33.77 7.00 -10.00
N GLU A 157 32.80 7.64 -10.65
CA GLU A 157 31.85 8.52 -9.98
C GLU A 157 30.84 7.73 -9.13
N THR A 158 30.41 6.57 -9.62
CA THR A 158 29.49 5.66 -8.91
C THR A 158 30.04 5.14 -7.59
N LYS A 159 31.37 5.05 -7.45
CA LYS A 159 32.04 4.65 -6.20
C LYS A 159 31.80 5.64 -5.06
N HIS A 160 31.44 6.89 -5.38
CA HIS A 160 31.09 7.90 -4.38
C HIS A 160 29.64 7.81 -3.91
N TYR A 161 28.79 7.02 -4.58
CA TYR A 161 27.38 6.90 -4.25
C TYR A 161 27.07 5.53 -3.63
N PHE A 162 26.45 5.56 -2.45
CA PHE A 162 25.81 4.36 -1.89
C PHE A 162 24.65 3.92 -2.77
N TYR A 163 24.30 2.64 -2.72
CA TYR A 163 23.23 2.06 -3.54
C TYR A 163 21.89 2.82 -3.47
N ASN A 164 21.55 3.39 -2.31
CA ASN A 164 20.36 4.22 -2.11
C ASN A 164 20.41 5.60 -2.79
N GLY A 165 21.60 6.13 -3.06
CA GLY A 165 21.80 7.40 -3.77
C GLY A 165 21.84 7.24 -5.29
N ILE A 166 22.12 6.04 -5.79
CA ILE A 166 22.27 5.79 -7.24
C ILE A 166 21.06 6.21 -8.07
N PRO A 167 19.80 5.97 -7.66
CA PRO A 167 18.63 6.42 -8.44
C PRO A 167 18.50 7.94 -8.60
N LEU A 168 19.26 8.74 -7.85
CA LEU A 168 19.30 10.20 -8.00
C LEU A 168 20.19 10.63 -9.18
N HIS A 169 21.12 9.78 -9.61
CA HIS A 169 22.14 10.11 -10.61
C HIS A 169 22.08 9.20 -11.85
N TYR A 170 21.55 7.97 -11.69
CA TYR A 170 21.53 6.96 -12.74
C TYR A 170 20.16 6.32 -12.88
N VAL A 171 19.74 6.14 -14.14
CA VAL A 171 18.49 5.47 -14.49
C VAL A 171 18.78 4.02 -14.86
N PHE A 172 18.03 3.08 -14.29
CA PHE A 172 18.13 1.67 -14.60
C PHE A 172 17.21 1.28 -15.76
N SER A 173 17.76 0.73 -16.84
CA SER A 173 17.01 0.17 -17.96
C SER A 173 16.89 -1.35 -17.84
N LYS A 174 15.65 -1.85 -17.80
CA LYS A 174 15.34 -3.28 -17.76
C LYS A 174 15.67 -4.01 -19.06
N GLU A 175 15.52 -3.34 -20.20
CA GLU A 175 15.77 -3.93 -21.52
C GLU A 175 17.26 -4.23 -21.73
N ASN A 176 18.13 -3.38 -21.20
CA ASN A 176 19.58 -3.50 -21.38
C ASN A 176 20.31 -3.97 -20.12
N GLY A 177 19.62 -4.12 -18.98
CA GLY A 177 20.22 -4.47 -17.69
C GLY A 177 21.31 -3.50 -17.22
N ARG A 178 21.28 -2.25 -17.72
CA ARG A 178 22.34 -1.25 -17.55
C ARG A 178 21.80 -0.03 -16.82
N LYS A 179 22.68 0.60 -16.04
CA LYS A 179 22.48 1.94 -15.51
C LYS A 179 23.23 2.93 -16.41
N SER A 180 22.54 3.97 -16.86
CA SER A 180 23.14 5.08 -17.61
C SER A 180 23.04 6.34 -16.78
N GLY A 181 24.13 7.11 -16.73
CA GLY A 181 24.15 8.40 -16.05
C GLY A 181 23.24 9.37 -16.78
N ASP A 182 22.32 10.00 -16.04
CA ASP A 182 21.46 11.04 -16.59
C ASP A 182 22.09 12.38 -16.23
N ASN A 183 22.82 12.97 -17.17
CA ASN A 183 23.52 14.22 -16.96
C ASN A 183 22.57 15.39 -17.23
N GLN A 184 21.45 15.48 -16.49
CA GLN A 184 20.59 16.67 -16.49
C GLN A 184 19.97 16.91 -15.10
N GLN A 185 20.29 18.11 -14.59
CA GLN A 185 19.63 18.78 -13.48
C GLN A 185 18.09 18.68 -13.61
N ARG A 186 17.43 18.22 -12.54
CA ARG A 186 16.02 18.50 -12.25
C ARG A 186 15.92 19.08 -10.85
#